data_AF-A0A800EYI0-F1
#
_entry.id   AF-A0A800EYI0-F1
#
_cell.length_a   1.000
_cell.length_b   1.000
_cell.length_c   1.000
_cell.angle_alpha   90.00
_cell.angle_beta   90.00
_cell.angle_gamma   90.00
#
_symmetry.space_group_name_H-M   'P 1'
#
loop_
_entity.id
_entity.type
_entity.pdbx_description
1 polymer ?
#
loop_
_entity_poly.entity_id
_entity_poly.type
_entity_poly.pdbx_seq_one_letter_code
_entity_poly.pdbx_strand_id
1 'polypeptide(L)'
;MRPRNQIRPRSASALNRSTGAGWALLAGMVLFSGSPLAAQSQSMNFFVLVQGPGGAAPAIAATDANCQDTGYAEGFGRLTWRAYLNGTSADGEASQIGRQRIGEGPWFNFRGVEIAANLDQLHSDGNNLSAETAVTVYGQPVPEGALEIPSGSQLDAANFTREGPLFCFGLP
;
A
#
# COMPACT_ATOMS: atom_id res chain seq x y z
N MET A 1 -3.88 56.52 -55.60
CA MET A 1 -3.03 56.31 -56.80
C MET A 1 -1.57 56.50 -56.41
N ARG A 2 -0.72 55.58 -56.87
CA ARG A 2 0.77 55.50 -56.75
C ARG A 2 1.50 56.84 -57.03
N PRO A 3 2.85 56.90 -56.93
CA PRO A 3 3.73 56.83 -55.75
C PRO A 3 4.71 58.04 -55.80
N ARG A 4 5.69 58.14 -54.89
CA ARG A 4 7.07 58.67 -55.13
C ARG A 4 7.78 58.78 -53.78
N ASN A 5 8.93 58.12 -53.65
CA ASN A 5 10.26 58.76 -53.71
C ASN A 5 10.47 59.82 -52.63
N GLN A 6 11.57 59.94 -51.91
CA GLN A 6 12.89 59.30 -51.83
C GLN A 6 13.72 60.27 -50.93
N ILE A 7 14.96 59.87 -50.57
CA ILE A 7 16.13 60.75 -50.32
C ILE A 7 16.47 61.23 -48.87
N ARG A 8 17.48 60.52 -48.30
CA ARG A 8 18.80 60.97 -47.71
C ARG A 8 18.82 61.64 -46.31
N PRO A 9 19.96 61.67 -45.56
CA PRO A 9 21.36 61.46 -45.97
C PRO A 9 22.25 60.55 -45.08
N ARG A 10 23.52 60.50 -45.51
CA ARG A 10 24.71 59.76 -45.05
C ARG A 10 25.16 60.11 -43.62
N SER A 11 25.78 59.13 -42.95
CA SER A 11 27.06 59.35 -42.26
C SER A 11 27.89 58.07 -42.26
N ALA A 12 29.19 58.27 -42.45
CA ALA A 12 30.18 57.26 -42.70
C ALA A 12 30.94 56.90 -41.41
N SER A 13 31.46 55.67 -41.41
CA SER A 13 32.74 55.23 -40.84
C SER A 13 33.03 55.45 -39.36
N ALA A 14 33.08 54.34 -38.62
CA ALA A 14 34.26 54.00 -37.82
C ALA A 14 34.38 52.47 -37.70
N LEU A 15 35.49 51.96 -38.21
CA LEU A 15 35.95 50.59 -38.07
C LEU A 15 36.41 50.40 -36.63
N ASN A 16 35.98 49.35 -35.92
CA ASN A 16 36.78 48.82 -34.83
C ASN A 16 36.62 47.30 -34.70
N ARG A 17 37.65 46.57 -35.14
CA ARG A 17 37.84 45.16 -34.82
C ARG A 17 38.33 45.10 -33.37
N SER A 18 37.54 44.48 -32.49
CA SER A 18 38.07 43.92 -31.25
C SER A 18 37.58 42.50 -31.12
N THR A 19 38.52 41.57 -31.30
CA THR A 19 38.43 40.18 -30.89
C THR A 19 38.36 40.15 -29.36
N GLY A 20 37.28 39.62 -28.80
CA GLY A 20 37.11 39.40 -27.37
C GLY A 20 36.23 38.18 -27.14
N ALA A 21 36.79 37.16 -26.50
CA ALA A 21 36.18 35.88 -26.18
C ALA A 21 35.19 35.97 -25.00
N GLY A 22 34.30 34.97 -24.91
CA GLY A 22 33.44 34.69 -23.75
C GLY A 22 32.08 35.40 -23.85
N TRP A 23 30.93 34.74 -23.70
CA TRP A 23 30.59 33.75 -22.69
C TRP A 23 29.62 32.71 -23.26
N ALA A 24 29.93 31.43 -23.03
CA ALA A 24 28.98 30.35 -23.22
C ALA A 24 27.89 30.44 -22.14
N LEU A 25 26.64 30.66 -22.55
CA LEU A 25 25.47 30.48 -21.69
C LEU A 25 25.18 28.98 -21.58
N LEU A 26 25.72 28.34 -20.54
CA LEU A 26 25.25 27.03 -20.11
C LEU A 26 23.88 27.21 -19.45
N ALA A 27 22.82 26.88 -20.21
CA ALA A 27 21.48 26.72 -19.64
C ALA A 27 21.51 25.52 -18.69
N GLY A 28 21.43 25.80 -17.38
CA GLY A 28 21.39 24.80 -16.33
C GLY A 28 20.16 23.91 -16.47
N MET A 29 20.36 22.64 -16.84
CA MET A 29 19.34 21.61 -16.80
C MET A 29 19.16 21.19 -15.35
N VAL A 30 18.12 21.72 -14.70
CA VAL A 30 17.70 21.28 -13.36
C VAL A 30 17.14 19.86 -13.50
N LEU A 31 17.95 18.86 -13.16
CA LEU A 31 17.49 17.49 -13.02
C LEU A 31 16.61 17.42 -11.77
N PHE A 32 15.29 17.41 -11.97
CA PHE A 32 14.34 17.07 -10.92
C PHE A 32 14.51 15.56 -10.64
N SER A 33 15.29 15.22 -9.62
CA SER A 33 15.40 13.87 -9.11
C SER A 33 14.08 13.50 -8.44
N GLY A 34 13.13 12.97 -9.21
CA GLY A 34 11.95 12.31 -8.65
C GLY A 34 12.42 11.10 -7.85
N SER A 35 12.24 11.12 -6.53
CA SER A 35 12.41 9.92 -5.71
C SER A 35 11.39 8.88 -6.19
N PRO A 36 11.79 7.62 -6.46
CA PRO A 36 10.82 6.58 -6.77
C PRO A 36 9.97 6.33 -5.51
N LEU A 37 8.70 6.73 -5.56
CA LEU A 37 7.71 6.45 -4.52
C LEU A 37 7.19 5.00 -4.66
N ALA A 38 8.10 4.02 -4.73
CA ALA A 38 7.78 2.61 -4.96
C ALA A 38 8.76 1.71 -4.20
N ALA A 39 8.75 1.79 -2.87
CA ALA A 39 9.48 0.86 -2.01
C ALA A 39 8.75 0.50 -0.71
N GLN A 40 7.55 1.03 -0.45
CA GLN A 40 6.89 0.88 0.85
C GLN A 40 6.24 -0.50 1.07
N SER A 41 6.16 -1.35 0.03
CA SER A 41 5.46 -2.64 0.10
C SER A 41 6.39 -3.85 0.27
N GLN A 42 7.72 -3.69 0.23
CA GLN A 42 8.65 -4.84 0.12
C GLN A 42 8.62 -5.81 1.32
N SER A 43 7.93 -5.45 2.39
CA SER A 43 7.85 -6.23 3.64
C SER A 43 6.43 -6.45 4.14
N MET A 44 5.39 -6.16 3.32
CA MET A 44 4.00 -6.38 3.75
C MET A 44 3.75 -7.88 3.98
N ASN A 45 3.13 -8.17 5.12
CA ASN A 45 2.66 -9.50 5.51
C ASN A 45 1.35 -9.42 6.31
N PHE A 46 0.58 -8.35 6.14
CA PHE A 46 -0.77 -8.21 6.65
C PHE A 46 -1.65 -7.41 5.68
N PHE A 47 -2.90 -7.83 5.51
CA PHE A 47 -3.94 -7.02 4.88
C PHE A 47 -5.35 -7.44 5.33
N VAL A 48 -6.32 -6.56 5.08
CA VAL A 48 -7.74 -6.86 5.21
C VAL A 48 -8.33 -7.29 3.88
N LEU A 49 -9.00 -8.43 3.89
CA LEU A 49 -9.78 -8.93 2.77
C LEU A 49 -11.27 -8.67 3.06
N VAL A 50 -11.88 -7.74 2.34
CA VAL A 50 -13.25 -7.27 2.63
C VAL A 50 -14.30 -8.36 2.38
N GLN A 51 -14.13 -9.14 1.31
CA GLN A 51 -15.04 -10.21 0.94
C GLN A 51 -14.33 -11.55 1.09
N GLY A 52 -14.83 -12.36 2.02
CA GLY A 52 -14.37 -13.73 2.19
C GLY A 52 -14.91 -14.67 1.11
N PRO A 53 -14.53 -15.95 1.15
CA PRO A 53 -14.93 -16.93 0.14
C PRO A 53 -16.43 -17.27 0.15
N GLY A 54 -17.15 -16.98 1.25
CA GLY A 54 -18.53 -17.39 1.44
C GLY A 54 -18.74 -18.91 1.36
N GLY A 55 -19.97 -19.33 1.11
CA GLY A 55 -20.31 -20.71 0.77
C GLY A 55 -20.14 -21.75 1.89
N ALA A 56 -20.26 -23.04 1.51
CA ALA A 56 -20.35 -24.18 2.43
C ALA A 56 -19.03 -24.96 2.64
N ALA A 57 -17.92 -24.50 2.06
CA ALA A 57 -16.62 -25.14 2.27
C ALA A 57 -16.13 -24.95 3.72
N PRO A 58 -15.29 -25.84 4.26
CA PRO A 58 -14.73 -25.67 5.60
C PRO A 58 -14.07 -24.29 5.77
N ALA A 59 -14.45 -23.56 6.81
CA ALA A 59 -14.15 -22.13 6.96
C ALA A 59 -12.66 -21.85 6.87
N ILE A 60 -11.85 -22.59 7.64
CA ILE A 60 -10.40 -22.42 7.73
C ILE A 60 -9.71 -22.54 6.37
N ALA A 61 -9.95 -23.65 5.65
CA ALA A 61 -9.26 -23.92 4.39
C ALA A 61 -9.68 -22.93 3.30
N ALA A 62 -10.98 -22.61 3.25
CA ALA A 62 -11.51 -21.66 2.29
C ALA A 62 -10.98 -20.24 2.53
N THR A 63 -10.94 -19.78 3.78
CA THR A 63 -10.48 -18.42 4.12
C THR A 63 -8.97 -18.28 3.94
N ASP A 64 -8.20 -19.32 4.26
CA ASP A 64 -6.76 -19.35 3.99
C ASP A 64 -6.47 -19.29 2.49
N ALA A 65 -7.21 -20.07 1.69
CA ALA A 65 -7.09 -20.03 0.23
C ALA A 65 -7.43 -18.64 -0.32
N ASN A 66 -8.49 -18.00 0.16
CA ASN A 66 -8.86 -16.65 -0.29
C ASN A 66 -7.78 -15.61 0.05
N CYS A 67 -7.21 -15.67 1.26
CA CYS A 67 -6.06 -14.85 1.63
C CYS A 67 -4.83 -15.17 0.76
N GLN A 68 -4.55 -16.45 0.50
CA GLN A 68 -3.41 -16.89 -0.31
C GLN A 68 -3.51 -16.41 -1.76
N ASP A 69 -4.66 -16.61 -2.40
CA ASP A 69 -4.88 -16.21 -3.79
C ASP A 69 -4.80 -14.69 -3.95
N THR A 70 -5.38 -13.95 -3.01
CA THR A 70 -5.32 -12.48 -2.98
C THR A 70 -3.88 -11.98 -2.82
N GLY A 71 -3.15 -12.50 -1.81
CA GLY A 71 -1.75 -12.11 -1.58
C GLY A 71 -0.84 -12.52 -2.74
N TYR A 72 -1.06 -13.69 -3.34
CA TYR A 72 -0.32 -14.16 -4.50
C TYR A 72 -0.51 -13.24 -5.71
N ALA A 73 -1.76 -12.87 -6.02
CA ALA A 73 -2.10 -12.00 -7.15
C ALA A 73 -1.40 -10.64 -7.07
N GLU A 74 -1.18 -10.13 -5.87
CA GLU A 74 -0.53 -8.84 -5.62
C GLU A 74 1.00 -8.92 -5.45
N GLY A 75 1.61 -10.07 -5.79
CA GLY A 75 3.06 -10.23 -5.80
C GLY A 75 3.68 -10.69 -4.47
N PHE A 76 2.85 -11.09 -3.50
CA PHE A 76 3.29 -11.63 -2.21
C PHE A 76 3.19 -13.16 -2.13
N GLY A 77 3.31 -13.84 -3.28
CA GLY A 77 3.18 -15.30 -3.40
C GLY A 77 4.27 -16.13 -2.71
N ARG A 78 5.36 -15.48 -2.24
CA ARG A 78 6.38 -16.12 -1.40
C ARG A 78 5.92 -16.36 0.04
N LEU A 79 4.87 -15.67 0.47
CA LEU A 79 4.32 -15.82 1.81
C LEU A 79 3.24 -16.91 1.81
N THR A 80 3.18 -17.61 2.92
CA THR A 80 2.08 -18.50 3.26
C THR A 80 1.02 -17.68 4.00
N TRP A 81 -0.15 -17.50 3.41
CA TRP A 81 -1.19 -16.65 3.99
C TRP A 81 -2.19 -17.45 4.82
N ARG A 82 -2.59 -16.89 5.95
CA ARG A 82 -3.56 -17.46 6.88
C ARG A 82 -4.58 -16.41 7.27
N ALA A 83 -5.85 -16.78 7.23
CA ALA A 83 -6.89 -15.97 7.82
C ALA A 83 -6.84 -16.14 9.34
N TYR A 84 -6.85 -15.03 10.06
CA TYR A 84 -7.07 -15.06 11.50
C TYR A 84 -8.55 -15.28 11.77
N LEU A 85 -8.85 -16.44 12.34
CA LEU A 85 -10.19 -16.85 12.72
C LEU A 85 -10.12 -17.37 14.16
N ASN A 86 -10.99 -16.86 15.03
CA ASN A 86 -11.26 -17.43 16.34
C ASN A 86 -12.78 -17.66 16.50
N GLY A 87 -13.17 -18.47 17.47
CA GLY A 87 -14.57 -18.80 17.74
C GLY A 87 -15.11 -19.93 16.86
N THR A 88 -16.43 -19.95 16.68
CA THR A 88 -17.13 -20.97 15.88
C THR A 88 -17.68 -20.29 14.64
N SER A 89 -17.44 -20.85 13.46
CA SER A 89 -18.05 -20.35 12.24
C SER A 89 -19.58 -20.38 12.37
N ALA A 90 -20.27 -19.58 11.55
CA ALA A 90 -21.74 -19.58 11.52
C ALA A 90 -22.35 -20.98 11.29
N ASP A 91 -21.58 -21.91 10.70
CA ASP A 91 -22.00 -23.28 10.41
C ASP A 91 -21.59 -24.30 11.48
N GLY A 92 -21.07 -23.85 12.63
CA GLY A 92 -20.73 -24.73 13.74
C GLY A 92 -19.32 -25.33 13.71
N GLU A 93 -18.46 -24.94 12.76
CA GLU A 93 -17.07 -25.38 12.76
C GLU A 93 -16.25 -24.58 13.77
N ALA A 94 -15.65 -25.26 14.75
CA ALA A 94 -14.76 -24.63 15.70
C ALA A 94 -13.46 -24.18 15.01
N SER A 95 -13.17 -22.89 15.05
CA SER A 95 -11.93 -22.28 14.53
C SER A 95 -11.04 -21.74 15.65
N GLN A 96 -10.83 -22.53 16.71
CA GLN A 96 -10.18 -22.09 17.95
C GLN A 96 -8.66 -21.81 17.87
N ILE A 97 -8.04 -21.76 16.69
CA ILE A 97 -6.57 -21.82 16.52
C ILE A 97 -6.01 -20.63 15.71
N GLY A 98 -6.68 -19.47 15.67
CA GLY A 98 -6.18 -18.27 14.96
C GLY A 98 -4.75 -17.86 15.37
N ARG A 99 -4.53 -17.70 16.69
CA ARG A 99 -3.23 -17.27 17.27
C ARG A 99 -2.05 -18.16 16.85
N GLN A 100 -2.24 -19.47 16.80
CA GLN A 100 -1.14 -20.42 16.57
C GLN A 100 -0.78 -20.57 15.08
N ARG A 101 -1.55 -19.96 14.18
CA ARG A 101 -1.43 -20.14 12.73
C ARG A 101 -0.82 -18.94 12.00
N ILE A 102 -0.81 -17.75 12.60
CA ILE A 102 -0.44 -16.50 11.93
C ILE A 102 1.05 -16.10 12.08
N GLY A 103 1.84 -16.94 12.74
CA GLY A 103 3.26 -16.66 13.04
C GLY A 103 3.44 -15.81 14.29
N GLU A 104 4.68 -15.36 14.51
CA GLU A 104 5.06 -14.59 15.71
C GLU A 104 5.13 -13.07 15.49
N GLY A 105 5.00 -12.61 14.23
CA GLY A 105 5.21 -11.22 13.83
C GLY A 105 6.68 -10.90 13.51
N PRO A 106 7.04 -9.62 13.33
CA PRO A 106 6.13 -8.47 13.23
C PRO A 106 5.25 -8.53 11.97
N TRP A 107 4.12 -7.83 12.00
CA TRP A 107 3.24 -7.70 10.83
C TRP A 107 3.13 -6.25 10.35
N PHE A 108 3.25 -6.05 9.04
CA PHE A 108 3.18 -4.77 8.37
C PHE A 108 2.11 -4.78 7.29
N ASN A 109 1.34 -3.70 7.21
CA ASN A 109 0.40 -3.49 6.11
C ASN A 109 1.11 -3.01 4.84
N PHE A 110 0.35 -2.87 3.75
CA PHE A 110 0.88 -2.42 2.44
C PHE A 110 1.61 -1.08 2.49
N ARG A 111 1.25 -0.22 3.45
CA ARG A 111 1.80 1.13 3.63
C ARG A 111 3.09 1.12 4.48
N GLY A 112 3.59 -0.05 4.85
CA GLY A 112 4.76 -0.21 5.71
C GLY A 112 4.49 0.12 7.19
N VAL A 113 3.22 0.26 7.58
CA VAL A 113 2.85 0.53 8.97
C VAL A 113 2.80 -0.79 9.72
N GLU A 114 3.52 -0.84 10.85
CA GLU A 114 3.48 -1.98 11.77
C GLU A 114 2.08 -2.09 12.40
N ILE A 115 1.50 -3.28 12.34
CA ILE A 115 0.24 -3.64 12.97
C ILE A 115 0.48 -4.15 14.39
N ALA A 116 1.50 -4.99 14.56
CA ALA A 116 2.01 -5.41 15.85
C ALA A 116 3.40 -6.04 15.69
N ALA A 117 4.26 -5.84 16.68
CA ALA A 117 5.59 -6.42 16.75
C ALA A 117 5.58 -7.92 17.08
N ASN A 118 4.56 -8.38 17.82
CA ASN A 118 4.41 -9.76 18.26
C ASN A 118 2.97 -10.10 18.65
N LEU A 119 2.71 -11.39 18.93
CA LEU A 119 1.40 -11.88 19.35
C LEU A 119 0.87 -11.20 20.63
N ASP A 120 1.73 -10.84 21.58
CA ASP A 120 1.26 -10.21 22.82
C ASP A 120 0.77 -8.77 22.55
N GLN A 121 1.51 -8.01 21.73
CA GLN A 121 1.05 -6.69 21.30
C GLN A 121 -0.22 -6.80 20.46
N LEU A 122 -0.27 -7.74 19.50
CA LEU A 122 -1.41 -7.93 18.62
C LEU A 122 -2.71 -8.12 19.41
N HIS A 123 -2.65 -8.85 20.53
CA HIS A 123 -3.80 -9.12 21.41
C HIS A 123 -3.89 -8.15 22.61
N SER A 124 -3.26 -6.99 22.53
CA SER A 124 -3.34 -5.92 23.53
C SER A 124 -3.97 -4.67 22.93
N ASP A 125 -4.36 -3.72 23.77
CA ASP A 125 -4.80 -2.38 23.33
C ASP A 125 -3.69 -1.58 22.62
N GLY A 126 -2.44 -2.05 22.66
CA GLY A 126 -1.29 -1.43 22.00
C GLY A 126 -1.05 -1.89 20.56
N ASN A 127 -1.93 -2.72 19.98
CA ASN A 127 -1.87 -3.00 18.55
C ASN A 127 -2.24 -1.75 17.73
N ASN A 128 -1.92 -1.78 16.45
CA ASN A 128 -2.21 -0.70 15.53
C ASN A 128 -3.27 -1.15 14.52
N LEU A 129 -4.32 -1.84 14.97
CA LEU A 129 -5.52 -2.13 14.17
C LEU A 129 -6.51 -0.99 14.35
N SER A 130 -6.54 -0.07 13.40
CA SER A 130 -7.47 1.05 13.35
C SER A 130 -8.08 1.18 11.95
N ALA A 131 -9.10 2.03 11.79
CA ALA A 131 -9.70 2.30 10.48
C ALA A 131 -8.66 2.83 9.46
N GLU A 132 -7.61 3.48 9.93
CA GLU A 132 -6.54 4.06 9.11
C GLU A 132 -5.49 3.04 8.67
N THR A 133 -5.27 1.98 9.45
CA THR A 133 -4.17 1.03 9.29
C THR A 133 -4.63 -0.36 8.83
N ALA A 134 -5.89 -0.71 9.08
CA ALA A 134 -6.55 -1.89 8.55
C ALA A 134 -6.90 -1.67 7.06
N VAL A 135 -5.88 -1.74 6.20
CA VAL A 135 -6.01 -1.48 4.76
C VAL A 135 -6.07 -2.77 3.95
N THR A 136 -6.61 -2.69 2.74
CA THR A 136 -6.64 -3.80 1.79
C THR A 136 -5.25 -4.19 1.30
N VAL A 137 -5.16 -5.28 0.55
CA VAL A 137 -3.91 -5.75 -0.09
C VAL A 137 -3.27 -4.69 -1.00
N TYR A 138 -4.06 -3.70 -1.45
CA TYR A 138 -3.64 -2.57 -2.29
C TYR A 138 -3.28 -1.30 -1.48
N GLY A 139 -3.31 -1.38 -0.15
CA GLY A 139 -3.14 -0.23 0.74
C GLY A 139 -4.32 0.75 0.76
N GLN A 140 -5.48 0.37 0.23
CA GLN A 140 -6.68 1.21 0.24
C GLN A 140 -7.41 1.08 1.58
N PRO A 141 -8.09 2.14 2.05
CA PRO A 141 -8.96 2.04 3.20
C PRO A 141 -10.06 1.01 2.96
N VAL A 142 -10.44 0.28 4.01
CA VAL A 142 -11.61 -0.59 3.98
C VAL A 142 -12.88 0.26 3.93
N PRO A 143 -13.91 -0.12 3.15
CA PRO A 143 -15.17 0.63 3.10
C PRO A 143 -15.78 0.81 4.49
N GLU A 144 -16.38 1.97 4.73
CA GLU A 144 -17.06 2.26 5.98
C GLU A 144 -18.15 1.22 6.29
N GLY A 145 -18.18 0.72 7.52
CA GLY A 145 -19.12 -0.31 7.95
C GLY A 145 -18.81 -1.73 7.47
N ALA A 146 -17.81 -1.93 6.60
CA ALA A 146 -17.42 -3.27 6.15
C ALA A 146 -16.54 -4.01 7.17
N LEU A 147 -15.86 -3.29 8.06
CA LEU A 147 -15.05 -3.85 9.13
C LEU A 147 -15.37 -3.18 10.44
N GLU A 148 -15.81 -3.98 11.41
CA GLU A 148 -15.77 -3.59 12.81
C GLU A 148 -14.33 -3.75 13.29
N ILE A 149 -13.69 -2.64 13.66
CA ILE A 149 -12.33 -2.67 14.19
C ILE A 149 -12.38 -3.29 15.59
N PRO A 150 -11.79 -4.48 15.81
CA PRO A 150 -11.76 -5.04 17.14
C PRO A 150 -10.84 -4.20 18.01
N SER A 151 -11.33 -3.83 19.20
CA SER A 151 -10.49 -3.14 20.17
C SER A 151 -9.60 -4.14 20.91
N GLY A 152 -8.29 -3.92 20.89
CA GLY A 152 -7.31 -4.64 21.70
C GLY A 152 -7.43 -6.16 21.70
N SER A 153 -7.62 -6.75 22.89
CA SER A 153 -7.73 -8.21 23.10
C SER A 153 -8.95 -8.87 22.43
N GLN A 154 -9.84 -8.10 21.80
CA GLN A 154 -11.04 -8.62 21.16
C GLN A 154 -10.77 -9.40 19.87
N LEU A 155 -9.54 -9.42 19.34
CA LEU A 155 -9.18 -10.35 18.26
C LEU A 155 -9.56 -11.78 18.63
N ASP A 156 -9.36 -12.20 19.89
CA ASP A 156 -9.72 -13.55 20.32
C ASP A 156 -11.23 -13.78 20.49
N ALA A 157 -12.01 -12.72 20.65
CA ALA A 157 -13.44 -12.80 20.88
C ALA A 157 -14.28 -12.68 19.60
N ALA A 158 -13.65 -12.31 18.47
CA ALA A 158 -14.34 -12.12 17.21
C ALA A 158 -14.76 -13.46 16.59
N ASN A 159 -16.07 -13.71 16.50
CA ASN A 159 -16.64 -14.77 15.67
C ASN A 159 -16.56 -14.34 14.21
N PHE A 160 -15.49 -14.72 13.53
CA PHE A 160 -15.34 -14.44 12.11
C PHE A 160 -16.26 -15.34 11.29
N THR A 161 -16.88 -14.77 10.25
CA THR A 161 -17.71 -15.50 9.29
C THR A 161 -16.91 -15.73 8.00
N ARG A 162 -17.34 -16.71 7.18
CA ARG A 162 -16.74 -16.92 5.85
C ARG A 162 -17.02 -15.80 4.87
N GLU A 163 -18.01 -14.95 5.15
CA GLU A 163 -18.33 -13.78 4.32
C GLU A 163 -17.29 -12.66 4.49
N GLY A 164 -16.49 -12.72 5.56
CA GLY A 164 -15.53 -11.69 5.91
C GLY A 164 -16.15 -10.54 6.69
N PRO A 165 -15.40 -9.44 6.85
CA PRO A 165 -14.02 -9.25 6.41
C PRO A 165 -13.04 -10.18 7.13
N LEU A 166 -11.90 -10.50 6.49
CA LEU A 166 -10.85 -11.36 7.03
C LEU A 166 -9.57 -10.58 7.25
N PHE A 167 -8.90 -10.83 8.38
CA PHE A 167 -7.51 -10.43 8.58
C PHE A 167 -6.58 -11.52 8.04
N CYS A 168 -5.82 -11.18 7.01
CA CYS A 168 -4.89 -12.10 6.36
C CYS A 168 -3.47 -11.81 6.83
N PHE A 169 -2.83 -12.78 7.46
CA PHE A 169 -1.46 -12.71 7.95
C PHE A 169 -0.55 -13.61 7.10
N GLY A 170 0.54 -13.04 6.62
CA GLY A 170 1.54 -13.73 5.79
C GLY A 170 2.70 -14.23 6.63
N LEU A 171 3.03 -15.52 6.48
CA LEU A 171 4.17 -16.15 7.10
C LEU A 171 5.30 -16.28 6.06
N PRO A 172 6.56 -15.99 6.42
CA PRO A 172 7.72 -16.12 5.54
C PRO A 172 8.03 -17.56 5.13
#